data_AF-A0A9X3Y5I6-F1
#
_entry.id   AF-A0A9X3Y5I6-F1
#
_cell.length_a   1.000
_cell.length_b   1.000
_cell.length_c   1.000
_cell.angle_alpha   90.00
_cell.angle_beta   90.00
_cell.angle_gamma   90.00
#
_symmetry.space_group_name_H-M   'P 1'
#
loop_
_entity.id
_entity.type
_entity.pdbx_description
1 polymer ?
#
loop_
_entity_poly.entity_id
_entity_poly.type
_entity_poly.pdbx_seq_one_letter_code
_entity_poly.pdbx_strand_id
1 'polypeptide(L)' 'MCQQRDTRRKVRKAVTVHIPASWTLSPQQQAFIDSFAEDDTKKQ' A
#
# COMPACT_ATOMS: atom_id res chain seq x y z
N MET A 1 -19.05 -29.06 9.28
CA MET A 1 -17.96 -29.21 10.26
C MET A 1 -16.76 -28.38 9.79
N CYS A 2 -16.68 -27.10 10.14
CA CYS A 2 -15.50 -26.29 9.83
C CYS A 2 -14.40 -26.66 10.82
N GLN A 3 -13.19 -26.99 10.36
CA GLN A 3 -12.12 -27.35 11.28
C GLN A 3 -11.57 -26.08 11.94
N GLN A 4 -11.17 -26.16 13.20
CA GLN A 4 -10.67 -25.01 13.98
C GLN A 4 -9.42 -24.35 13.35
N ARG A 5 -8.78 -25.05 12.39
CA ARG A 5 -7.66 -24.58 11.58
C ARG A 5 -8.10 -23.72 10.38
N ASP A 6 -9.32 -23.87 9.88
CA ASP A 6 -9.89 -23.03 8.82
C ASP A 6 -10.19 -21.61 9.32
N THR A 7 -10.45 -21.47 10.62
CA THR A 7 -10.66 -20.19 11.32
C THR A 7 -9.36 -19.53 11.78
N ARG A 8 -8.21 -19.85 11.17
CA ARG A 8 -7.02 -18.99 11.29
C ARG A 8 -7.29 -17.75 10.43
N ARG A 9 -8.12 -16.83 10.93
CA ARG A 9 -8.22 -15.46 10.43
C ARG A 9 -6.78 -14.98 10.37
N LYS A 10 -6.22 -14.85 9.15
CA LYS A 10 -4.90 -14.28 8.97
C LYS A 10 -5.00 -12.90 9.59
N VAL A 11 -4.54 -12.75 10.83
CA VAL A 11 -4.33 -11.45 11.44
C VAL A 11 -3.41 -10.78 10.43
N ARG A 12 -3.96 -9.83 9.68
CA ARG A 12 -3.17 -9.00 8.79
C ARG A 12 -2.20 -8.34 9.75
N LYS A 13 -0.97 -8.87 9.84
CA LYS A 13 0.11 -8.21 10.56
C LYS A 13 0.12 -6.81 9.96
N ALA A 14 -0.12 -5.80 10.79
CA ALA A 14 0.00 -4.43 10.33
C ALA A 14 1.40 -4.33 9.72
N VAL A 15 1.46 -4.19 8.40
CA VAL A 15 2.72 -3.99 7.72
C VAL A 15 3.12 -2.59 8.11
N THR A 16 3.93 -2.48 9.16
CA THR A 16 4.52 -1.21 9.56
C THR A 16 5.48 -0.86 8.43
N VAL A 17 5.05 0.03 7.54
CA VAL A 17 5.89 0.52 6.48
C VAL A 17 6.95 1.40 7.14
N HIS A 18 8.15 0.86 7.32
CA HIS A 18 9.28 1.59 7.86
C HIS A 18 9.97 2.35 6.72
N ILE A 19 9.43 3.54 6.41
CA ILE A 19 10.12 4.51 5.56
C ILE A 19 11.16 5.24 6.41
N PRO A 20 12.45 5.22 6.04
CA PRO A 20 13.45 6.06 6.68
C PRO A 20 13.09 7.53 6.52
N ALA A 21 13.28 8.33 7.57
CA ALA A 21 13.04 9.78 7.51
C ALA A 21 13.95 10.51 6.49
N SER A 22 15.10 9.91 6.16
CA SER A 22 16.01 10.40 5.12
C SER A 22 15.58 10.03 3.70
N TRP A 23 14.48 9.31 3.52
CA TRP A 23 14.02 8.94 2.18
C TRP A 23 13.34 10.13 1.52
N THR A 24 14.01 10.69 0.52
CA THR A 24 13.49 11.79 -0.30
C THR A 24 13.33 11.33 -1.74
N LEU A 25 12.28 11.80 -2.40
CA LEU A 25 12.07 11.56 -3.82
C LEU A 25 12.88 12.57 -4.64
N SER A 26 13.50 12.11 -5.73
CA SER A 26 14.04 13.02 -6.73
C SER A 26 12.90 13.70 -7.52
N PRO A 27 13.15 14.85 -8.15
CA PRO A 27 12.14 15.51 -8.98
C PRO A 27 11.55 14.60 -10.07
N GLN A 28 12.35 13.72 -10.65
CA GLN A 28 11.90 12.76 -11.66
C GLN A 28 10.99 11.68 -11.06
N GLN A 29 11.30 11.18 -9.86
CA GLN A 29 10.47 10.18 -9.18
C GLN A 29 9.11 10.76 -8.77
N GLN A 30 9.10 12.00 -8.30
CA GLN A 30 7.86 12.71 -7.99
C GLN A 30 7.02 12.89 -9.26
N ALA A 31 7.62 13.36 -10.36
CA ALA A 31 6.92 13.51 -11.65
C ALA A 31 6.35 12.18 -12.17
N PHE A 32 7.04 11.06 -11.95
CA PHE A 32 6.52 9.72 -12.27
C PHE A 32 5.30 9.39 -11.42
N ILE A 33 5.32 9.62 -10.11
CA ILE A 33 4.16 9.40 -9.23
C ILE A 33 2.98 10.26 -9.66
N ASP A 34 3.23 11.55 -9.92
CA ASP A 34 2.20 12.51 -10.32
C ASP A 34 1.51 12.09 -11.64
N SER A 35 2.25 11.52 -12.59
CA SER A 35 1.68 11.03 -13.86
C SER A 35 0.68 9.88 -13.71
N PHE A 36 0.70 9.15 -12.59
CA PHE A 36 -0.26 8.08 -12.29
C PHE A 36 -1.31 8.50 -11.24
N ALA A 37 -1.17 9.68 -10.65
CA ALA A 37 -2.11 10.19 -9.65
C ALA A 37 -3.41 10.74 -10.26
N GLU A 38 -3.41 11.08 -11.55
CA GLU A 38 -4.56 11.68 -12.27
C GLU A 38 -5.66 10.67 -12.69
N ASP A 39 -5.49 9.35 -12.45
CA ASP A 39 -6.43 8.30 -12.91
C ASP A 39 -7.40 7.77 -11.83
N ASP A 40 -7.35 8.23 -10.56
CA ASP A 40 -8.25 7.71 -9.50
C ASP A 40 -9.57 8.49 -9.36
N THR A 41 -9.74 9.63 -10.04
CA THR A 41 -11.00 10.39 -10.04
C THR A 41 -11.86 10.07 -11.25
N LYS A 42 -12.29 8.81 -11.42
CA LYS A 42 -13.49 8.45 -12.19
C LYS A 42 -13.85 6.97 -12.05
N LYS A 43 -14.46 6.62 -10.91
CA LYS A 43 -15.47 5.56 -10.87
C LYS A 43 -16.82 6.24 -10.66
N GLN A 44 -17.51 6.52 -11.78
CA GLN A 44 -18.95 6.80 -11.80
C GLN A 44 -19.73 5.49 -11.64
#